data_AF-A0A1J0LQ04-F1
#
_entry.id   AF-A0A1J0LQ04-F1
#
_cell.length_a   1.000
_cell.length_b   1.000
_cell.length_c   1.000
_cell.angle_alpha   90.00
_cell.angle_beta   90.00
_cell.angle_gamma   90.00
#
_symmetry.space_group_name_H-M   'P 1'
#
loop_
_entity.id
_entity.type
_entity.pdbx_description
1 polymer ?
#
loop_
_entity_poly.entity_id
_entity_poly.type
_entity_poly.pdbx_seq_one_letter_code
_entity_poly.pdbx_strand_id
1 'polypeptide(L)'
;MATVCDFSVPGGENFVAGNGVFCQNTYGLCMDPKDGRVVSAFIVQALRGEPLTVFGDGSQTRSFCYVDDLIEGIRRLMEVDYPYPVNLGNPEEYRVLELAQLVKELTGSPSPIVFRPLPEDDPKQRRPDISLARRLLGWEPRVPVREGLMRTIAYFREVMGDR
;
A
#
# COMPACT_ATOMS: atom_id res chain seq x y z
N MET A 1 28.13 -3.10 15.14
CA MET A 1 28.95 -2.38 14.14
C MET A 1 28.53 -2.91 12.78
N ALA A 2 27.93 -2.08 11.93
CA ALA A 2 27.60 -2.48 10.56
C ALA A 2 28.87 -2.32 9.70
N THR A 3 29.37 -3.42 9.17
CA THR A 3 30.55 -3.44 8.29
C THR A 3 30.07 -3.17 6.86
N VAL A 4 30.67 -2.18 6.20
CA VAL A 4 30.49 -1.96 4.76
C VAL A 4 31.51 -2.82 4.03
N CYS A 5 31.05 -3.66 3.11
CA CYS A 5 31.91 -4.54 2.30
C CYS A 5 32.10 -3.97 0.88
N ASP A 6 33.33 -4.09 0.38
CA ASP A 6 33.75 -3.73 -0.98
C ASP A 6 33.47 -4.88 -1.95
N PHE A 7 32.82 -4.59 -3.08
CA PHE A 7 32.30 -5.55 -4.06
C PHE A 7 33.35 -6.06 -5.07
N SER A 8 34.64 -5.78 -4.84
CA SER A 8 35.69 -5.93 -5.86
C SER A 8 36.55 -7.20 -5.77
N VAL A 9 36.26 -8.17 -4.88
CA VAL A 9 37.15 -9.32 -4.62
C VAL A 9 36.55 -10.67 -5.10
N PRO A 10 37.08 -11.29 -6.17
CA PRO A 10 36.68 -12.63 -6.61
C PRO A 10 37.15 -13.72 -5.64
N GLY A 11 36.26 -14.64 -5.26
CA GLY A 11 36.55 -15.74 -4.31
C GLY A 11 36.01 -15.51 -2.88
N GLY A 12 35.38 -14.37 -2.61
CA GLY A 12 34.61 -14.09 -1.39
C GLY A 12 33.12 -14.43 -1.54
N GLU A 13 32.78 -15.48 -2.29
CA GLU A 13 31.39 -15.86 -2.56
C GLU A 13 30.76 -16.54 -1.34
N ASN A 14 30.50 -15.74 -0.30
CA ASN A 14 29.58 -16.10 0.79
C ASN A 14 28.47 -15.06 0.83
N PHE A 15 27.50 -15.16 -0.09
CA PHE A 15 26.19 -14.57 0.15
C PHE A 15 25.42 -15.49 1.09
N VAL A 16 25.04 -15.03 2.28
CA VAL A 16 23.66 -14.62 2.62
C VAL A 16 23.69 -13.86 3.95
N ALA A 17 23.54 -12.53 3.94
CA ALA A 17 23.16 -11.78 5.14
C ALA A 17 22.37 -10.54 4.73
N GLY A 18 21.04 -10.66 4.70
CA GLY A 18 20.12 -9.58 4.40
C GLY A 18 18.69 -10.10 4.35
N ASN A 19 17.82 -9.54 5.18
CA ASN A 19 16.39 -9.78 5.08
C ASN A 19 15.81 -8.96 3.92
N GLY A 20 14.91 -9.57 3.15
CA GLY A 20 14.18 -8.91 2.07
C GLY A 20 12.73 -8.62 2.49
N VAL A 21 12.13 -7.56 1.95
CA VAL A 21 10.72 -7.27 2.17
C VAL A 21 10.00 -7.23 0.83
N PHE A 22 8.95 -8.04 0.70
CA PHE A 22 7.99 -7.89 -0.39
C PHE A 22 6.85 -6.99 0.07
N CYS A 23 7.02 -5.68 -0.19
CA CYS A 23 5.99 -4.67 0.09
C CYS A 23 4.85 -4.80 -0.90
N GLN A 24 3.62 -4.84 -0.38
CA GLN A 24 2.41 -4.82 -1.20
C GLN A 24 1.89 -3.38 -1.37
N ASN A 25 0.72 -3.22 -1.98
CA ASN A 25 0.04 -1.94 -2.17
C ASN A 25 -0.07 -1.15 -0.85
N THR A 26 0.90 -0.27 -0.60
CA THR A 26 1.02 0.51 0.63
C THR A 26 0.62 1.95 0.35
N TYR A 27 -0.16 2.53 1.26
CA TYR A 27 -0.65 3.91 1.18
C TYR A 27 -0.58 4.55 2.57
N GLY A 28 -0.64 5.89 2.62
CA GLY A 28 -0.65 6.60 3.88
C GLY A 28 -0.09 8.01 3.79
N LEU A 29 0.35 8.51 4.94
CA LEU A 29 1.01 9.80 5.07
C LEU A 29 2.29 9.85 4.22
N CYS A 30 2.69 11.05 3.81
CA CYS A 30 3.85 11.31 2.95
C CYS A 30 3.76 10.71 1.52
N MET A 31 2.63 10.08 1.16
CA MET A 31 2.38 9.64 -0.22
C MET A 31 2.27 10.87 -1.15
N ASP A 32 2.92 10.82 -2.31
CA ASP A 32 2.79 11.87 -3.33
C ASP A 32 1.35 11.87 -3.88
N PRO A 33 0.61 12.99 -3.84
CA PRO A 33 -0.69 13.09 -4.50
C PRO A 33 -0.65 12.76 -6.00
N LYS A 34 0.51 12.89 -6.65
CA LYS A 34 0.72 12.59 -8.08
C LYS A 34 1.18 11.15 -8.34
N ASP A 35 1.23 10.30 -7.33
CA ASP A 35 1.68 8.91 -7.42
C ASP A 35 0.89 8.07 -8.45
N GLY A 36 -0.38 8.40 -8.67
CA GLY A 36 -1.19 7.80 -9.74
C GLY A 36 -1.75 6.40 -9.43
N ARG A 37 -1.42 5.78 -8.29
CA ARG A 37 -2.10 4.56 -7.83
C ARG A 37 -3.55 4.86 -7.43
N VAL A 38 -4.35 3.80 -7.34
CA VAL A 38 -5.81 3.88 -7.14
C VAL A 38 -6.23 4.70 -5.91
N VAL A 39 -5.53 4.56 -4.77
CA VAL A 39 -5.86 5.29 -3.54
C VAL A 39 -5.61 6.79 -3.71
N SER A 40 -4.41 7.19 -4.16
CA SER A 40 -4.08 8.60 -4.40
C SER A 40 -4.96 9.20 -5.48
N ALA A 41 -5.22 8.47 -6.57
CA ALA A 41 -6.04 8.94 -7.67
C ALA A 41 -7.48 9.25 -7.21
N PHE A 42 -8.11 8.35 -6.46
CA PHE A 42 -9.46 8.58 -5.93
C PHE A 42 -9.52 9.73 -4.95
N ILE A 43 -8.56 9.83 -4.02
CA ILE A 43 -8.55 10.92 -3.04
C ILE A 43 -8.39 12.27 -3.76
N VAL A 44 -7.43 12.37 -4.68
CA VAL A 44 -7.19 13.60 -5.45
C VAL A 44 -8.40 13.97 -6.32
N GLN A 45 -8.99 13.00 -7.03
CA GLN A 45 -10.18 13.24 -7.85
C GLN A 45 -11.35 13.74 -6.98
N ALA A 46 -11.57 13.09 -5.84
CA ALA A 46 -12.64 13.46 -4.92
C ALA A 46 -12.45 14.86 -4.33
N LEU A 47 -11.23 15.19 -3.87
CA LEU A 47 -10.92 16.51 -3.30
C LEU A 47 -11.02 17.63 -4.35
N ARG A 48 -10.64 17.37 -5.60
CA ARG A 48 -10.75 18.34 -6.71
C ARG A 48 -12.16 18.45 -7.31
N GLY A 49 -13.12 17.65 -6.86
CA GLY A 49 -14.44 17.59 -7.49
C GLY A 49 -14.43 16.97 -8.89
N GLU A 50 -13.40 16.20 -9.23
CA GLU A 50 -13.29 15.47 -10.50
C GLU A 50 -13.98 14.10 -10.39
N PRO A 51 -14.49 13.52 -11.50
CA PRO A 51 -15.05 12.18 -11.49
C PRO A 51 -14.07 11.09 -11.04
N LEU A 52 -14.51 10.21 -10.14
CA LEU A 52 -13.70 9.06 -9.69
C LEU A 52 -13.68 8.00 -10.78
N THR A 53 -12.52 7.71 -11.35
CA THR A 53 -12.40 6.84 -12.53
C THR A 53 -12.11 5.39 -12.14
N VAL A 54 -13.12 4.53 -12.26
CA VAL A 54 -12.99 3.08 -12.04
C VAL A 54 -12.80 2.39 -13.39
N PHE A 55 -11.74 1.59 -13.53
CA PHE A 55 -11.52 0.77 -14.72
C PHE A 55 -12.22 -0.59 -14.57
N GLY A 56 -12.87 -1.07 -15.62
CA GLY A 56 -13.73 -2.25 -15.60
C GLY A 56 -15.07 -1.97 -14.92
N ASP A 57 -15.64 -2.99 -14.27
CA ASP A 57 -16.86 -2.90 -13.46
C ASP A 57 -16.58 -2.60 -11.97
N GLY A 58 -15.30 -2.51 -11.59
CA GLY A 58 -14.88 -2.27 -10.21
C GLY A 58 -14.94 -3.51 -9.31
N SER A 59 -15.20 -4.70 -9.86
CA SER A 59 -15.25 -5.98 -9.12
C SER A 59 -13.88 -6.53 -8.74
N GLN A 60 -12.82 -6.05 -9.39
CA GLN A 60 -11.45 -6.46 -9.11
C GLN A 60 -11.07 -6.09 -7.68
N THR A 61 -10.34 -7.00 -7.02
CA THR A 61 -9.93 -6.83 -5.63
C THR A 61 -8.47 -6.42 -5.52
N ARG A 62 -8.18 -5.62 -4.51
CA ARG A 62 -6.84 -5.21 -4.13
C ARG A 62 -6.73 -5.25 -2.61
N SER A 63 -5.54 -5.59 -2.12
CA SER A 63 -5.16 -5.39 -0.73
C SER A 63 -4.57 -4.00 -0.54
N PHE A 64 -4.78 -3.42 0.64
CA PHE A 64 -4.23 -2.10 0.99
C PHE A 64 -3.62 -2.15 2.40
N CYS A 65 -2.30 -1.95 2.48
CA CYS A 65 -1.58 -1.88 3.74
C CYS A 65 -1.32 -0.42 4.10
N TYR A 66 -1.62 -0.02 5.33
CA TYR A 66 -1.29 1.33 5.78
C TYR A 66 0.20 1.44 6.12
N VAL A 67 0.80 2.60 5.85
CA VAL A 67 2.25 2.82 5.99
C VAL A 67 2.78 2.51 7.40
N ASP A 68 2.03 2.85 8.46
CA ASP A 68 2.46 2.56 9.84
C ASP A 68 2.60 1.06 10.10
N ASP A 69 1.66 0.26 9.59
CA ASP A 69 1.71 -1.20 9.72
C ASP A 69 2.93 -1.77 9.01
N LEU A 70 3.22 -1.28 7.80
CA LEU A 70 4.40 -1.70 7.05
C LEU A 70 5.69 -1.34 7.80
N ILE A 71 5.81 -0.11 8.33
CA ILE A 71 6.97 0.34 9.09
C ILE A 71 7.18 -0.54 10.32
N GLU A 72 6.12 -0.86 11.06
CA GLU A 72 6.20 -1.74 12.23
C GLU A 72 6.64 -3.16 11.84
N GLY A 73 6.18 -3.67 10.69
CA GLY A 73 6.62 -4.97 10.18
C GLY A 73 8.10 -4.98 9.79
N ILE A 74 8.58 -3.93 9.13
CA ILE A 74 10.00 -3.75 8.78
C ILE A 74 10.85 -3.67 10.05
N ARG A 75 10.42 -2.86 11.04
CA ARG A 75 11.12 -2.70 12.31
C ARG A 75 11.33 -4.04 13.01
N ARG A 76 10.28 -4.88 13.10
CA ARG A 76 10.39 -6.21 13.69
C ARG A 76 11.26 -7.16 12.89
N LEU A 77 11.20 -7.08 11.56
CA LEU A 77 12.05 -7.90 10.70
C LEU A 77 13.54 -7.62 10.92
N MET A 78 13.91 -6.38 11.25
CA MET A 78 15.28 -6.00 11.61
C MET A 78 15.75 -6.59 12.96
N GLU A 79 14.83 -7.05 13.81
CA GLU A 79 15.12 -7.60 15.14
C GLU A 79 15.26 -9.13 15.13
N VAL A 80 14.98 -9.79 14.01
CA VAL A 80 15.07 -11.25 13.87
C VAL A 80 16.23 -11.65 12.95
N ASP A 81 16.91 -12.73 13.32
CA ASP A 81 17.93 -13.36 12.49
C ASP A 81 17.25 -14.27 11.45
N TYR A 82 16.69 -13.66 10.41
CA TYR A 82 16.02 -14.37 9.32
C TYR A 82 16.52 -13.86 7.96
N PRO A 83 17.28 -14.67 7.20
CA PRO A 83 17.99 -14.19 6.01
C PRO A 83 17.16 -14.26 4.71
N TYR A 84 15.87 -14.59 4.77
CA TYR A 84 15.02 -14.72 3.59
C TYR A 84 13.95 -13.62 3.52
N PRO A 85 13.35 -13.39 2.34
CA PRO A 85 12.29 -12.39 2.20
C PRO A 85 11.02 -12.70 3.01
N VAL A 86 10.37 -11.65 3.52
CA VAL A 86 9.09 -11.74 4.22
C VAL A 86 8.05 -10.84 3.54
N ASN A 87 6.86 -11.39 3.30
CA ASN A 87 5.72 -10.62 2.82
C ASN A 87 5.17 -9.75 3.95
N LEU A 88 5.17 -8.43 3.74
CA LEU A 88 4.49 -7.47 4.61
C LEU A 88 3.40 -6.77 3.80
N GLY A 89 2.16 -6.94 4.24
CA GLY A 89 1.00 -6.38 3.58
C GLY A 89 -0.29 -6.70 4.32
N ASN A 90 -1.42 -6.32 3.72
CA ASN A 90 -2.74 -6.60 4.27
C ASN A 90 -3.40 -7.77 3.54
N PRO A 91 -3.77 -8.87 4.21
CA PRO A 91 -4.47 -9.98 3.56
C PRO A 91 -5.95 -9.69 3.28
N GLU A 92 -6.49 -8.58 3.80
CA GLU A 92 -7.85 -8.12 3.53
C GLU A 92 -7.94 -7.54 2.12
N GLU A 93 -8.98 -7.95 1.40
CA GLU A 93 -9.25 -7.55 0.02
C GLU A 93 -10.42 -6.57 -0.03
N TYR A 94 -10.28 -5.52 -0.81
CA TYR A 94 -11.32 -4.54 -1.09
C TYR A 94 -11.58 -4.50 -2.59
N ARG A 95 -12.85 -4.42 -2.98
CA ARG A 95 -13.18 -4.13 -4.38
C ARG A 95 -12.82 -2.68 -4.70
N VAL A 96 -12.35 -2.45 -5.92
CA VAL A 96 -12.01 -1.08 -6.36
C VAL A 96 -13.24 -0.16 -6.30
N LEU A 97 -14.44 -0.66 -6.61
CA LEU A 97 -15.68 0.10 -6.48
C LEU A 97 -15.99 0.48 -5.02
N GLU A 98 -15.81 -0.46 -4.09
CA GLU A 98 -16.03 -0.22 -2.66
C GLU A 98 -15.05 0.83 -2.11
N LEU A 99 -13.80 0.78 -2.57
CA LEU A 99 -12.80 1.80 -2.25
C LEU A 99 -13.22 3.19 -2.77
N ALA A 100 -13.68 3.29 -4.03
CA ALA A 100 -14.12 4.55 -4.62
C ALA A 100 -15.31 5.15 -3.85
N GLN A 101 -16.28 4.31 -3.48
CA GLN A 101 -17.44 4.70 -2.68
C GLN A 101 -17.02 5.19 -1.29
N LEU A 102 -16.11 4.48 -0.63
CA LEU A 102 -15.59 4.85 0.68
C LEU A 102 -14.82 6.18 0.64
N VAL A 103 -13.98 6.40 -0.37
CA VAL A 103 -13.29 7.69 -0.54
C VAL A 103 -14.29 8.83 -0.78
N LYS A 104 -15.30 8.61 -1.63
CA LYS A 104 -16.37 9.61 -1.86
C LYS A 104 -17.11 9.95 -0.56
N GLU A 105 -17.47 8.94 0.23
CA GLU A 105 -18.10 9.10 1.54
C GLU A 105 -17.22 9.93 2.50
N LEU A 106 -15.95 9.55 2.68
CA LEU A 106 -15.04 10.18 3.64
C LEU A 106 -14.62 11.59 3.24
N THR A 107 -14.59 11.89 1.94
CA THR A 107 -14.29 13.24 1.43
C THR A 107 -15.51 14.15 1.42
N GLY A 108 -16.73 13.60 1.48
CA GLY A 108 -17.97 14.34 1.27
C GLY A 108 -18.15 14.83 -0.17
N SER A 109 -17.40 14.27 -1.11
CA SER A 109 -17.36 14.76 -2.49
C SER A 109 -18.64 14.42 -3.25
N PRO A 110 -19.22 15.37 -4.03
CA PRO A 110 -20.35 15.07 -4.90
C PRO A 110 -19.95 14.31 -6.16
N SER A 111 -18.64 14.20 -6.46
CA SER A 111 -18.09 13.65 -7.71
C SER A 111 -18.73 12.32 -8.13
N PRO A 112 -19.16 12.18 -9.40
CA PRO A 112 -19.68 10.90 -9.89
C PRO A 112 -18.55 9.87 -9.98
N ILE A 113 -18.90 8.59 -9.81
CA ILE A 113 -18.02 7.48 -10.16
C ILE A 113 -18.27 7.16 -11.63
N VAL A 114 -17.22 7.18 -12.45
CA VAL A 114 -17.27 6.91 -13.89
C VAL A 114 -16.49 5.65 -14.21
N PHE A 115 -17.04 4.83 -15.11
CA PHE A 115 -16.43 3.58 -15.52
C PHE A 115 -15.70 3.75 -16.85
N ARG A 116 -14.51 3.15 -16.96
CA ARG A 116 -13.72 3.09 -18.19
C ARG A 116 -13.32 1.65 -18.51
N PRO A 117 -13.03 1.29 -19.77
CA PRO A 117 -12.58 -0.06 -20.12
C PRO A 117 -11.33 -0.48 -19.33
N LEU A 118 -11.31 -1.73 -18.84
CA LEU A 118 -10.16 -2.28 -18.12
C LEU A 118 -8.99 -2.53 -19.11
N PRO A 119 -7.76 -2.08 -18.82
CA PRO A 119 -6.59 -2.49 -19.58
C PRO A 119 -6.41 -4.02 -19.53
N GLU A 120 -6.06 -4.66 -20.65
CA GLU A 120 -5.96 -6.12 -20.74
C GLU A 120 -4.92 -6.74 -19.78
N ASP A 121 -3.91 -5.97 -19.36
CA ASP A 121 -2.78 -6.44 -18.55
C ASP A 121 -2.98 -6.31 -17.02
N ASP A 122 -4.14 -5.85 -16.52
CA ASP A 122 -4.31 -5.62 -15.08
C ASP A 122 -4.72 -6.92 -14.33
N PRO A 123 -3.90 -7.47 -13.42
CA PRO A 123 -4.22 -8.69 -12.71
C PRO A 123 -5.49 -8.55 -11.88
N LYS A 124 -6.37 -9.56 -11.92
CA LYS A 124 -7.70 -9.49 -11.29
C LYS A 124 -7.66 -9.57 -9.76
N GLN A 125 -6.63 -10.19 -9.18
CA GLN A 125 -6.51 -10.40 -7.74
C GLN A 125 -5.06 -10.18 -7.25
N ARG A 126 -4.90 -9.50 -6.11
CA ARG A 126 -3.62 -9.34 -5.40
C ARG A 126 -3.82 -9.42 -3.88
N ARG A 127 -3.55 -10.59 -3.31
CA ARG A 127 -3.64 -10.85 -1.86
C ARG A 127 -2.34 -11.46 -1.34
N PRO A 128 -1.62 -10.80 -0.42
CA PRO A 128 -0.43 -11.38 0.17
C PRO A 128 -0.75 -12.48 1.18
N ASP A 129 0.05 -13.55 1.15
CA ASP A 129 0.15 -14.48 2.27
C ASP A 129 1.16 -13.94 3.29
N ILE A 130 0.66 -13.58 4.48
CA ILE A 130 1.44 -13.05 5.61
C ILE A 130 1.65 -14.07 6.73
N SER A 131 1.41 -15.36 6.47
CA SER A 131 1.55 -16.43 7.47
C SER A 131 2.96 -16.50 8.05
N LEU A 132 3.99 -16.22 7.25
CA LEU A 132 5.36 -16.12 7.71
C LEU A 132 5.57 -14.93 8.66
N ALA A 133 5.09 -13.74 8.29
CA ALA A 133 5.22 -12.54 9.13
C ALA A 133 4.51 -12.71 10.48
N ARG A 134 3.34 -13.35 10.51
CA ARG A 134 2.63 -13.67 11.76
C ARG A 134 3.45 -14.60 12.67
N ARG A 135 4.00 -15.68 12.13
CA ARG A 135 4.74 -16.67 12.91
C ARG A 135 6.11 -16.17 13.35
N LEU A 136 6.84 -15.51 12.46
CA LEU A 136 8.22 -15.06 12.68
C LEU A 136 8.28 -13.77 13.49
N LEU A 137 7.40 -12.81 13.21
CA LEU A 137 7.46 -11.45 13.75
C LEU A 137 6.35 -11.15 14.77
N GLY A 138 5.38 -12.06 14.95
CA GLY A 138 4.15 -11.76 15.69
C GLY A 138 3.39 -10.57 15.11
N TRP A 139 3.57 -10.29 13.82
CA TRP A 139 3.10 -9.09 13.13
C TRP A 139 1.86 -9.38 12.29
N GLU A 140 0.93 -8.44 12.32
CA GLU A 140 -0.20 -8.35 11.39
C GLU A 140 -0.63 -6.88 11.29
N PRO A 141 -1.20 -6.45 10.15
CA PRO A 141 -1.71 -5.09 10.00
C PRO A 141 -2.85 -4.83 10.98
N ARG A 142 -2.86 -3.66 11.59
CA ARG A 142 -3.85 -3.27 12.61
C ARG A 142 -4.72 -2.11 12.19
N VAL A 143 -4.28 -1.30 11.23
CA VAL A 143 -5.02 -0.11 10.80
C VAL A 143 -6.09 -0.50 9.78
N PRO A 144 -7.39 -0.36 10.11
CA PRO A 144 -8.46 -0.61 9.16
C PRO A 144 -8.37 0.34 7.96
N VAL A 145 -8.80 -0.10 6.77
CA VAL A 145 -8.70 0.71 5.54
C VAL A 145 -9.42 2.05 5.68
N ARG A 146 -10.61 2.06 6.30
CA ARG A 146 -11.35 3.31 6.57
C ARG A 146 -10.53 4.30 7.40
N GLU A 147 -9.84 3.82 8.44
CA GLU A 147 -9.00 4.68 9.29
C GLU A 147 -7.78 5.21 8.54
N GLY A 148 -7.06 4.34 7.83
CA GLY A 148 -5.92 4.73 7.02
C GLY A 148 -6.30 5.76 5.95
N LEU A 149 -7.48 5.60 5.32
CA LEU A 149 -8.01 6.55 4.35
C LEU A 149 -8.33 7.90 4.98
N MET A 150 -8.99 7.93 6.14
CA MET A 150 -9.27 9.20 6.85
C MET A 150 -7.99 9.98 7.12
N ARG A 151 -6.94 9.31 7.63
CA ARG A 151 -5.64 9.93 7.89
C ARG A 151 -4.98 10.44 6.59
N THR A 152 -5.05 9.64 5.53
CA THR A 152 -4.48 9.99 4.22
C THR A 152 -5.20 11.17 3.57
N ILE A 153 -6.54 11.21 3.65
CA ILE A 153 -7.36 12.31 3.14
C ILE A 153 -7.05 13.62 3.88
N ALA A 154 -6.93 13.57 5.22
CA ALA A 154 -6.56 14.73 6.01
C ALA A 154 -5.20 15.30 5.58
N TYR A 155 -4.20 14.43 5.41
CA TYR A 155 -2.89 14.82 4.89
C TYR A 155 -2.97 15.41 3.48
N PHE A 156 -3.76 14.84 2.57
CA PHE A 156 -3.90 15.36 1.20
C PHE A 156 -4.55 16.74 1.19
N ARG A 157 -5.54 17.00 2.04
CA ARG A 157 -6.14 18.34 2.19
C ARG A 157 -5.09 19.38 2.58
N GLU A 158 -4.23 19.06 3.54
CA GLU A 158 -3.16 19.94 3.99
C GLU A 158 -2.14 20.22 2.87
N VAL A 159 -1.68 19.18 2.17
CA VAL A 159 -0.63 19.31 1.14
C VAL A 159 -1.16 19.93 -0.15
N MET A 160 -2.43 19.72 -0.48
CA MET A 160 -3.07 20.29 -1.67
C MET A 160 -3.61 21.71 -1.47
N GLY A 161 -3.69 22.19 -0.23
CA GLY A 161 -4.17 23.53 0.09
C GLY A 161 -5.70 23.68 0.09
N ASP A 162 -6.44 22.57 0.11
CA ASP A 162 -7.90 22.57 0.28
C ASP A 162 -8.24 22.76 1.76
N ARG A 163 -8.48 24.02 2.16
CA ARG A 163 -9.03 24.40 3.48
C ARG A 163 -10.54 24.52 3.44
#